data_AF-A0A120G6P5-F1
#
_entry.id   AF-A0A120G6P5-F1
#
_cell.length_a   1.000
_cell.length_b   1.000
_cell.length_c   1.000
_cell.angle_alpha   90.00
_cell.angle_beta   90.00
_cell.angle_gamma   90.00
#
_symmetry.space_group_name_H-M   'P 1'
#
loop_
_entity.id
_entity.type
_entity.pdbx_description
1 polymer ?
#
loop_
_entity_poly.entity_id
_entity_poly.type
_entity_poly.pdbx_seq_one_letter_code
_entity_poly.pdbx_strand_id
1 'polypeptide(L)' 'MIFFGTPYRMGAALPIPERTPADAEIWVTMEGWDGSMHQGSIPLSQASPATIAWLNKQGVKP' A
#
# COMPACT_ATOMS: atom_id res chain seq x y z
N MET A 1 5.42 15.80 -2.04
CA MET A 1 6.24 14.83 -1.28
C MET A 1 5.29 13.77 -0.72
N ILE A 2 5.44 12.51 -1.15
CA ILE A 2 4.52 11.41 -0.80
C ILE A 2 5.00 10.64 0.44
N PHE A 3 6.30 10.74 0.75
CA PHE A 3 6.94 10.06 1.88
C PHE A 3 7.25 11.03 3.04
N PHE A 4 7.19 10.54 4.27
CA PHE A 4 7.50 11.27 5.50
C PHE A 4 8.46 10.46 6.39
N GLY A 5 9.31 11.13 7.17
CA GLY A 5 10.28 10.49 8.08
C GLY A 5 11.72 10.88 7.79
N THR A 6 12.67 10.10 8.32
CA THR A 6 14.11 10.31 8.08
C THR A 6 14.54 9.58 6.80
N PRO A 7 15.65 9.97 6.15
CA PRO A 7 16.08 9.37 4.87
C PRO A 7 16.18 7.84 4.87
N TYR A 8 16.48 7.23 6.02
CA TYR A 8 16.62 5.78 6.18
C TYR A 8 15.36 5.09 6.74
N ARG A 9 14.31 5.84 7.05
CA ARG A 9 13.02 5.33 7.53
C ARG A 9 11.90 6.26 7.11
N MET A 10 11.50 6.12 5.86
CA MET A 10 10.39 6.85 5.26
C MET A 10 9.12 5.99 5.27
N GLY A 11 7.98 6.61 5.57
CA GLY A 11 6.65 6.03 5.45
C GLY A 11 5.80 6.79 4.43
N ALA A 12 4.73 6.16 3.96
CA ALA A 12 3.69 6.80 3.16
C ALA A 12 2.32 6.38 3.69
N ALA A 13 1.31 7.22 3.49
CA ALA A 13 -0.07 6.90 3.79
C ALA A 13 -0.83 6.74 2.46
N LEU A 14 -1.48 5.59 2.28
CA LEU A 14 -2.29 5.29 1.10
C LEU A 14 -3.75 5.09 1.56
N PRO A 15 -4.70 5.93 1.13
CA PRO A 15 -6.12 5.67 1.39
C PRO A 15 -6.56 4.41 0.65
N ILE A 16 -7.27 3.52 1.35
CA ILE A 16 -7.83 2.28 0.79
C ILE A 16 -9.35 2.44 0.65
N PRO A 17 -9.91 2.53 -0.58
CA PRO A 17 -11.35 2.55 -0.79
C PRO A 17 -12.03 1.28 -0.25
N GLU A 18 -13.27 1.39 0.23
CA GLU A 18 -14.04 0.23 0.73
C GLU A 18 -14.29 -0.85 -0.34
N ARG A 19 -14.37 -0.44 -1.62
CA ARG A 19 -14.56 -1.34 -2.77
C ARG A 19 -13.25 -1.96 -3.30
N THR A 20 -12.15 -1.81 -2.57
CA THR A 20 -10.86 -2.39 -2.95
C THR A 20 -10.98 -3.92 -2.94
N PRO A 21 -10.61 -4.62 -4.02
CA PRO A 21 -10.58 -6.08 -4.04
C PRO A 21 -9.63 -6.63 -2.97
N ALA A 22 -9.98 -7.76 -2.36
CA ALA A 22 -9.14 -8.38 -1.32
C ALA A 22 -7.82 -8.95 -1.88
N ASP A 23 -7.75 -9.19 -3.18
CA ASP A 23 -6.56 -9.63 -3.93
C ASP A 23 -5.78 -8.46 -4.56
N ALA A 24 -6.12 -7.22 -4.24
CA ALA A 24 -5.41 -6.05 -4.75
C ALA A 24 -3.92 -6.05 -4.38
N GLU A 25 -3.11 -5.42 -5.23
CA GLU A 25 -1.68 -5.21 -5.00
C GLU A 25 -1.36 -3.72 -4.81
N ILE A 26 -0.35 -3.44 -3.99
CA ILE A 26 0.26 -2.12 -3.84
C ILE A 26 1.46 -2.06 -4.77
N TRP A 27 1.43 -1.11 -5.71
CA TRP A 27 2.51 -0.87 -6.65
C TRP A 27 3.37 0.29 -6.14
N VAL A 28 4.68 0.07 -6.09
CA VAL A 28 5.63 1.09 -5.65
C VAL A 28 6.70 1.27 -6.71
N THR A 29 6.89 2.52 -7.13
CA THR A 29 8.06 2.95 -7.91
C THR A 29 8.84 3.94 -7.07
N MET A 30 10.14 3.71 -6.92
CA MET A 30 11.06 4.59 -6.20
C MET A 30 12.17 5.01 -7.14
N GLU A 31 12.45 6.30 -7.17
CA GLU A 31 13.58 6.89 -7.88
C GLU A 31 14.59 7.40 -6.84
N GLY A 32 15.79 6.84 -6.86
CA GLY A 32 16.92 7.34 -6.09
C GLY A 32 17.41 8.67 -6.68
N TRP A 33 18.04 9.51 -5.86
CA TRP A 33 18.62 10.77 -6.35
C TRP A 33 19.80 10.56 -7.30
N ASP A 34 20.34 9.34 -7.35
CA ASP A 34 21.32 8.89 -8.34
C ASP A 34 20.68 8.49 -9.68
N GLY A 35 19.36 8.60 -9.81
CA GLY A 35 18.59 8.21 -11.00
C GLY A 35 18.28 6.71 -11.08
N SER A 36 18.59 5.93 -10.03
CA SER A 36 18.21 4.51 -9.98
C SER A 36 16.69 4.36 -9.85
N MET A 37 16.09 3.47 -10.65
CA MET A 37 14.66 3.15 -10.56
C MET A 37 14.46 1.76 -9.95
N HIS A 38 13.69 1.69 -8.87
CA HIS A 38 13.26 0.45 -8.23
C HIS A 38 11.75 0.33 -8.33
N GLN A 39 11.26 -0.82 -8.79
CA GLN A 39 9.83 -1.09 -8.92
C GLN A 39 9.49 -2.43 -8.28
N GLY A 40 8.30 -2.51 -7.70
CA GLY A 40 7.77 -3.75 -7.18
C GLY A 40 6.29 -3.66 -6.88
N SER A 41 5.67 -4.83 -6.70
CA SER A 41 4.32 -4.95 -6.16
C SER A 41 4.34 -5.76 -4.86
N ILE A 42 3.42 -5.43 -3.97
CA ILE A 42 3.22 -6.11 -2.69
C ILE A 42 1.74 -6.46 -2.60
N PRO A 43 1.36 -7.74 -2.47
CA PRO A 43 -0.02 -8.11 -2.22
C PRO A 43 -0.57 -7.39 -0.99
N LEU A 44 -1.79 -6.84 -1.06
CA LEU A 44 -2.40 -6.11 0.07
C LEU A 44 -2.53 -7.01 1.31
N SER A 45 -2.73 -8.31 1.11
CA SER A 45 -2.73 -9.33 2.16
C SER A 45 -1.41 -9.46 2.91
N GLN A 46 -0.28 -9.27 2.22
CA GLN A 46 1.05 -9.25 2.81
C GLN A 46 1.33 -7.90 3.50
N ALA A 47 0.91 -6.80 2.89
CA ALA A 47 1.12 -5.46 3.44
C ALA A 47 0.30 -5.18 4.70
N SER A 48 -0.96 -5.64 4.74
CA SER A 48 -1.87 -5.44 5.86
C SER A 48 -2.98 -6.50 5.94
N PRO A 49 -2.75 -7.59 6.70
CA PRO A 49 -3.80 -8.59 6.97
C PRO A 49 -5.06 -7.99 7.63
N ALA A 50 -4.89 -6.96 8.46
CA ALA A 50 -6.01 -6.27 9.12
C ALA A 50 -6.90 -5.52 8.12
N THR A 51 -6.31 -4.92 7.08
CA THR A 51 -7.07 -4.24 6.02
C THR A 51 -7.90 -5.25 5.22
N ILE A 52 -7.35 -6.43 4.91
CA ILE A 52 -8.12 -7.51 4.26
C ILE A 52 -9.30 -7.95 5.12
N ALA A 53 -9.08 -8.15 6.42
CA ALA A 53 -10.14 -8.52 7.35
C ALA A 53 -11.24 -7.45 7.43
N TRP A 54 -10.88 -6.17 7.34
CA TRP A 54 -11.84 -5.06 7.26
C TRP A 54 -12.60 -5.04 5.93
N LEU A 55 -11.92 -5.18 4.78
CA LEU A 55 -12.55 -5.21 3.45
C LEU A 55 -13.58 -6.35 3.33
N ASN A 56 -13.25 -7.55 3.81
CA ASN A 56 -14.14 -8.69 3.79
C ASN A 56 -15.40 -8.48 4.64
N LYS A 57 -15.33 -7.64 5.69
CA LYS A 57 -16.50 -7.26 6.51
C LYS A 57 -17.37 -6.20 5.82
N GLN A 58 -16.80 -5.32 4.99
CA GLN A 58 -17.56 -4.28 4.27
C GLN A 58 -18.50 -4.86 3.20
N GLY A 59 -18.20 -6.04 2.65
CA GLY A 59 -19.13 -6.80 1.79
C GLY A 59 -20.38 -7.33 2.53
N VAL A 60 -20.43 -7.17 3.86
CA VAL A 60 -21.57 -7.46 4.74
C VAL A 60 -22.20 -6.14 5.22
N LYS A 61 -22.25 -5.12 4.36
CA LYS A 61 -23.16 -3.99 4.57
C LYS A 61 -24.60 -4.49 4.36
N PRO A 62 -25.53 -4.25 5.31
CA PRO A 62 -26.91 -4.71 5.20
C PRO A 62 -27.63 -4.17 3.95
#